data_AF-A0A4R5G3J6-F1
#
_entry.id   AF-A0A4R5G3J6-F1
#
_cell.length_a   1.000
_cell.length_b   1.000
_cell.length_c   1.000
_cell.angle_alpha   90.00
_cell.angle_beta   90.00
_cell.angle_gamma   90.00
#
_symmetry.space_group_name_H-M   'P 1'
#
loop_
_entity.id
_entity.type
_entity.pdbx_description
1 polymer ?
#
loop_
_entity_poly.entity_id
_entity_poly.type
_entity_poly.pdbx_seq_one_letter_code
_entity_poly.pdbx_strand_id
1 'polypeptide(L)'
;GFVRERYSLTNGDYDRGNNQLKVIQAIINKLTSFSSISNYSTIISTLQDSVQTDISLDTMMSLANAQLDSGKKFTITSQEVTGTGSTGELTSYAMPTASLYMIQLDDSSVASASQAIKDVMEGK
;
A
#
# COMPACT_ATOMS: atom_id res chain seq x y z
N GLY A 1 -14.91 5.45 6.67
CA GLY A 1 -15.85 5.17 5.57
C GLY A 1 -15.11 4.78 4.32
N PHE A 2 -14.50 5.75 3.64
CA PHE A 2 -13.92 5.63 2.28
C PHE A 2 -13.09 4.35 2.01
N VAL A 3 -12.08 4.05 2.83
CA VAL A 3 -11.18 2.89 2.63
C VAL A 3 -11.74 1.54 3.10
N ARG A 4 -12.92 1.55 3.72
CA ARG A 4 -13.56 0.35 4.32
C ARG A 4 -14.73 -0.18 3.50
N GLU A 5 -15.39 0.67 2.71
CA GLU A 5 -16.50 0.29 1.85
C GLU A 5 -16.06 -0.74 0.80
N ARG A 6 -16.91 -1.73 0.52
CA ARG A 6 -16.65 -2.83 -0.42
C ARG A 6 -17.91 -3.18 -1.19
N TYR A 7 -18.99 -3.53 -0.50
CA TYR A 7 -20.12 -4.24 -1.10
C TYR A 7 -20.97 -3.38 -2.03
N SER A 8 -20.97 -2.06 -1.84
CA SER A 8 -21.69 -1.15 -2.73
C SER A 8 -20.84 -0.66 -3.91
N LEU A 9 -19.57 -1.07 -4.03
CA LEU A 9 -18.68 -0.66 -5.11
C LEU A 9 -18.86 -1.57 -6.32
N THR A 10 -18.78 -1.00 -7.53
CA THR A 10 -19.01 -1.72 -8.80
C THR A 10 -18.11 -2.96 -8.93
N ASN A 11 -16.82 -2.84 -8.58
CA ASN A 11 -15.86 -3.95 -8.61
C ASN A 11 -15.53 -4.48 -7.21
N GLY A 12 -16.39 -4.22 -6.22
CA GLY A 12 -16.27 -4.77 -4.88
C GLY A 12 -14.94 -4.45 -4.20
N ASP A 13 -14.17 -5.51 -3.92
CA ASP A 13 -12.90 -5.39 -3.18
C ASP A 13 -11.78 -4.73 -3.98
N TYR A 14 -11.78 -4.89 -5.31
CA TYR A 14 -10.79 -4.25 -6.17
C TYR A 14 -10.93 -2.71 -6.11
N ASP A 15 -12.16 -2.20 -6.17
CA ASP A 15 -12.40 -0.76 -5.99
C ASP A 15 -12.06 -0.28 -4.56
N ARG A 16 -12.26 -1.13 -3.54
CA ARG A 16 -11.82 -0.82 -2.18
C ARG A 16 -10.30 -0.69 -2.11
N GLY A 17 -9.55 -1.62 -2.72
CA GLY A 17 -8.10 -1.54 -2.85
C GLY A 17 -7.65 -0.27 -3.57
N ASN A 18 -8.31 0.08 -4.69
CA ASN A 18 -8.05 1.33 -5.41
C ASN A 18 -8.32 2.57 -4.54
N ASN A 19 -9.36 2.56 -3.70
CA ASN A 19 -9.62 3.64 -2.75
C ASN A 19 -8.55 3.73 -1.65
N GLN A 20 -8.02 2.60 -1.18
CA GLN A 20 -6.88 2.58 -0.25
C GLN A 20 -5.63 3.18 -0.89
N LEU A 21 -5.32 2.82 -2.15
CA LEU A 21 -4.19 3.38 -2.90
C LEU A 21 -4.30 4.90 -3.11
N LYS A 22 -5.50 5.41 -3.42
CA LYS A 22 -5.77 6.86 -3.47
C LYS A 22 -5.46 7.56 -2.14
N VAL A 23 -5.82 6.95 -1.01
CA VAL A 23 -5.53 7.51 0.31
C VAL A 23 -4.03 7.45 0.62
N ILE A 24 -3.34 6.37 0.28
CA ILE A 24 -1.87 6.28 0.42
C ILE A 24 -1.19 7.37 -0.41
N GLN A 25 -1.59 7.58 -1.67
CA GLN A 25 -1.09 8.66 -2.51
C GLN A 25 -1.33 10.04 -1.88
N ALA A 26 -2.51 10.28 -1.30
CA ALA A 26 -2.81 11.53 -0.61
C ALA A 26 -1.93 11.73 0.64
N ILE A 27 -1.67 10.66 1.41
CA ILE A 27 -0.76 10.67 2.56
C ILE A 27 0.67 10.99 2.11
N ILE A 28 1.18 10.33 1.06
CA ILE A 28 2.51 10.60 0.51
C ILE A 28 2.61 12.08 0.09
N ASN A 29 1.63 12.59 -0.64
CA ASN A 29 1.59 13.99 -1.07
C ASN A 29 1.58 14.96 0.11
N LYS A 30 0.90 14.61 1.21
CA LYS A 30 0.87 15.42 2.43
C LYS A 30 2.24 15.39 3.12
N LEU A 31 2.78 14.20 3.37
CA LEU A 31 4.06 14.02 4.07
C LEU A 31 5.25 14.63 3.32
N THR A 32 5.22 14.60 1.99
CA THR A 32 6.26 15.20 1.13
C THR A 32 6.04 16.69 0.85
N SER A 33 4.99 17.31 1.41
CA SER A 33 4.82 18.76 1.32
C SER A 33 5.82 19.49 2.22
N PHE A 34 6.33 20.65 1.79
CA PHE A 34 7.28 21.47 2.56
C PHE A 34 6.86 21.69 4.02
N SER A 35 5.56 21.97 4.24
CA SER A 35 5.00 22.16 5.58
C SER A 35 5.05 20.93 6.49
N SER A 36 5.03 19.72 5.92
CA SER A 36 5.04 18.48 6.72
C SER A 36 6.46 18.03 6.99
N ILE A 37 7.38 18.23 6.04
CA ILE A 37 8.77 17.83 6.25
C ILE A 37 9.46 18.73 7.28
N SER A 38 9.12 20.03 7.36
CA SER A 38 9.61 20.90 8.43
C SER A 38 9.10 20.54 9.83
N ASN A 39 8.04 19.73 9.91
CA ASN A 39 7.42 19.26 11.16
C ASN A 39 7.60 17.76 11.40
N TYR A 40 8.55 17.12 10.71
CA TYR A 40 8.65 15.66 10.66
C TYR A 40 8.86 15.00 12.02
N SER A 41 9.68 15.59 12.90
CA SER A 41 9.89 15.08 14.27
C SER A 41 8.59 15.09 15.09
N THR A 42 7.74 16.10 14.92
CA THR A 42 6.42 16.20 15.58
C THR A 42 5.46 15.13 15.05
N ILE A 43 5.52 14.84 13.75
CA ILE A 43 4.71 13.78 13.13
C ILE A 43 5.11 12.42 13.70
N ILE A 44 6.41 12.13 13.77
CA ILE A 44 6.92 10.88 14.36
C ILE A 44 6.50 10.76 15.82
N SER A 45 6.73 11.81 16.63
CA SER A 45 6.40 11.76 18.06
C SER A 45 4.91 11.57 18.34
N THR A 46 4.05 12.06 17.44
CA THR A 46 2.59 11.89 17.53
C THR A 46 2.16 10.46 17.15
N LEU A 47 2.83 9.83 16.20
CA LEU A 47 2.41 8.53 15.65
C LEU A 47 3.07 7.32 16.31
N GLN A 48 4.24 7.49 16.96
CA GLN A 48 5.07 6.39 17.46
C GLN A 48 4.34 5.41 18.38
N ASP A 49 3.35 5.86 19.16
CA ASP A 49 2.60 5.00 20.08
C ASP A 49 1.52 4.15 19.38
N SER A 50 1.24 4.45 18.11
CA SER A 50 0.12 3.88 17.34
C SER A 50 0.52 3.24 16.00
N VAL A 51 1.74 3.51 15.52
CA VAL A 51 2.27 2.98 14.26
C VAL A 51 3.63 2.34 14.52
N GLN A 52 3.71 1.03 14.25
CA GLN A 52 4.94 0.26 14.39
C GLN A 52 5.68 0.20 13.05
N THR A 53 7.01 0.32 13.11
CA THR A 53 7.89 0.23 11.94
C THR A 53 9.29 -0.18 12.37
N ASP A 54 10.00 -0.86 11.47
CA ASP A 54 11.41 -1.21 11.58
C ASP A 54 12.35 -0.22 10.88
N ILE A 55 11.80 0.82 10.24
CA ILE A 55 12.59 1.90 9.66
C ILE A 55 13.23 2.69 10.81
N SER A 56 14.55 2.79 10.80
CA SER A 56 15.27 3.55 11.82
C SER A 56 14.96 5.06 11.74
N LEU A 57 15.04 5.75 12.88
CA LEU A 57 14.88 7.21 12.93
C LEU A 57 15.87 7.92 12.00
N ASP A 58 17.12 7.45 11.93
CA ASP A 58 18.15 8.02 11.06
C ASP A 58 17.75 7.89 9.58
N THR A 59 17.28 6.70 9.15
CA THR A 59 16.78 6.48 7.79
C THR A 59 15.60 7.40 7.46
N MET A 60 14.65 7.53 8.39
CA MET A 60 13.51 8.42 8.23
C MET A 60 13.93 9.88 8.05
N MET A 61 14.87 10.37 8.87
CA MET A 61 15.40 11.72 8.78
C MET A 61 16.18 11.96 7.49
N SER A 62 16.97 10.98 7.03
CA SER A 62 17.66 11.06 5.74
C SER A 62 16.68 11.19 4.56
N LEU A 63 15.59 10.42 4.57
CA LEU A 63 14.55 10.49 3.54
C LEU A 63 13.83 11.84 3.54
N ALA A 64 13.50 12.35 4.73
CA ALA A 64 12.89 13.67 4.90
C ALA A 64 13.78 14.80 4.33
N ASN A 65 15.07 14.81 4.70
CA ASN A 65 16.01 15.82 4.22
C ASN A 65 16.24 15.72 2.70
N ALA A 66 16.42 14.51 2.15
CA ALA A 66 16.56 14.32 0.71
C ALA A 66 15.32 14.81 -0.07
N GLN A 67 14.13 14.63 0.49
CA GLN A 67 12.90 15.14 -0.10
C GLN A 67 12.82 16.68 -0.04
N LEU A 68 13.24 17.30 1.07
CA LEU A 68 13.33 18.77 1.18
C LEU A 68 14.29 19.36 0.15
N ASP A 69 15.47 18.75 0.01
CA ASP A 69 16.52 19.22 -0.89
C ASP A 69 16.11 19.08 -2.37
N SER A 70 15.46 17.96 -2.72
CA SER A 70 15.05 17.73 -4.10
C SER A 70 13.79 18.51 -4.50
N GLY A 71 12.83 18.66 -3.59
CA GLY A 71 11.50 19.24 -3.85
C GLY A 71 10.68 18.52 -4.92
N LYS A 72 11.12 17.34 -5.38
CA LYS A 72 10.50 16.62 -6.50
C LYS A 72 9.25 15.89 -6.06
N LYS A 73 8.24 15.83 -6.94
CA LYS A 73 7.07 14.98 -6.72
C LYS A 73 7.38 13.57 -7.19
N PHE A 74 6.90 12.58 -6.44
CA PHE A 74 6.92 11.19 -6.89
C PHE A 74 5.85 10.99 -7.97
N THR A 75 6.21 10.30 -9.05
CA THR A 75 5.22 9.67 -9.94
C THR A 75 4.76 8.39 -9.26
N ILE A 76 3.46 8.31 -8.97
CA ILE A 76 2.88 7.16 -8.27
C ILE A 76 2.02 6.40 -9.27
N THR A 77 2.38 5.13 -9.49
CA THR A 77 1.58 4.16 -10.23
C THR A 77 0.96 3.16 -9.26
N SER A 78 -0.01 2.40 -9.72
CA SER A 78 -0.76 1.45 -8.92
C SER A 78 -1.06 0.22 -9.74
N GLN A 79 -1.05 -0.94 -9.10
CA GLN A 79 -1.37 -2.22 -9.71
C GLN A 79 -2.08 -3.11 -8.68
N GLU A 80 -2.82 -4.08 -9.17
CA GLU A 80 -3.52 -5.08 -8.37
C GLU A 80 -3.17 -6.48 -8.86
N VAL A 81 -3.05 -7.42 -7.93
CA VAL A 81 -2.97 -8.85 -8.26
C VAL A 81 -4.38 -9.41 -8.27
N THR A 82 -4.76 -10.06 -9.36
CA THR A 82 -6.10 -10.58 -9.56
C THR A 82 -6.16 -12.10 -9.34
N GLY A 83 -7.38 -12.61 -9.25
CA GLY A 83 -7.64 -14.03 -9.10
C GLY A 83 -9.13 -14.34 -9.09
N THR A 84 -9.45 -15.62 -8.92
CA THR A 84 -10.82 -16.11 -8.84
C THR A 84 -11.17 -16.45 -7.40
N GLY A 85 -12.27 -15.86 -6.90
CA GLY A 85 -12.77 -16.13 -5.57
C GLY A 85 -13.63 -17.39 -5.51
N SER A 86 -13.42 -18.24 -4.51
CA SER A 86 -14.28 -19.38 -4.21
C SER A 86 -14.42 -19.60 -2.71
N THR A 87 -15.48 -20.29 -2.28
CA THR A 87 -15.75 -20.58 -0.87
C THR A 87 -15.70 -22.07 -0.60
N GLY A 88 -14.80 -22.50 0.28
CA GLY A 88 -14.68 -23.90 0.69
C GLY A 88 -13.98 -24.84 -0.30
N GLU A 89 -13.51 -24.34 -1.46
CA GLU A 89 -12.73 -25.15 -2.41
C GLU A 89 -11.25 -25.24 -2.01
N LEU A 90 -10.69 -24.16 -1.44
CA LEU A 90 -9.33 -24.14 -0.92
C LEU A 90 -9.32 -24.49 0.57
N THR A 91 -8.31 -25.23 1.00
CA THR A 91 -8.13 -25.61 2.41
C THR A 91 -7.32 -24.54 3.15
N SER A 92 -7.92 -23.96 4.19
CA SER A 92 -7.20 -23.05 5.08
C SER A 92 -6.24 -23.81 5.99
N TYR A 93 -4.97 -23.45 5.99
CA TYR A 93 -3.99 -24.04 6.92
C TYR A 93 -4.32 -23.74 8.39
N ALA A 94 -4.79 -22.52 8.68
CA ALA A 94 -5.13 -22.10 10.04
C ALA A 94 -6.50 -22.61 10.52
N MET A 95 -7.43 -22.85 9.60
CA MET A 95 -8.81 -23.27 9.90
C MET A 95 -9.22 -24.44 8.98
N PRO A 96 -8.59 -25.63 9.13
CA PRO A 96 -8.70 -26.72 8.15
C PRO A 96 -10.12 -27.30 8.00
N THR A 97 -11.00 -27.08 8.97
CA THR A 97 -12.38 -27.58 8.95
C THR A 97 -13.40 -26.53 8.52
N ALA A 98 -12.98 -25.29 8.22
CA ALA A 98 -13.89 -24.20 7.87
C ALA A 98 -13.94 -23.98 6.36
N SER A 99 -15.15 -23.76 5.82
CA SER A 99 -15.33 -23.33 4.43
C SER A 99 -15.20 -21.81 4.33
N LEU A 100 -13.99 -21.34 4.02
CA LEU A 100 -13.69 -19.91 3.92
C LEU A 100 -13.77 -19.43 2.46
N TYR A 101 -14.13 -18.16 2.27
CA TYR A 101 -13.89 -17.47 1.01
C TYR A 101 -12.38 -17.23 0.87
N MET A 102 -11.81 -17.67 -0.24
CA MET A 102 -10.40 -17.50 -0.59
C MET A 102 -10.30 -17.11 -2.08
N ILE A 103 -9.23 -16.41 -2.44
CA ILE A 103 -8.95 -16.06 -3.83
C ILE A 103 -7.79 -16.92 -4.30
N GLN A 104 -8.02 -17.76 -5.32
CA GLN A 104 -6.95 -18.38 -6.07
C GLN A 104 -6.36 -17.35 -7.02
N LEU A 105 -5.09 -16.99 -6.81
CA LEU A 105 -4.41 -15.98 -7.63
C LEU A 105 -4.24 -16.46 -9.07
N ASP A 106 -4.33 -15.51 -10.01
CA ASP A 106 -3.98 -15.76 -11.40
C ASP A 106 -2.45 -15.65 -11.58
N ASP A 107 -1.82 -16.73 -12.03
CA ASP A 107 -0.36 -16.81 -12.15
C ASP A 107 0.21 -15.74 -13.11
N SER A 108 -0.55 -15.40 -14.16
CA SER A 108 -0.13 -14.36 -15.11
C SER A 108 -0.17 -12.97 -14.47
N SER A 109 -1.19 -12.68 -13.66
CA SER A 109 -1.30 -11.44 -12.89
C SER A 109 -0.17 -11.31 -11.87
N VAL A 110 0.15 -12.39 -11.16
CA VAL A 110 1.29 -12.44 -10.22
C VAL A 110 2.61 -12.17 -10.95
N ALA A 111 2.82 -12.81 -12.11
CA ALA A 111 4.04 -12.62 -12.90
C ALA A 111 4.16 -11.18 -13.41
N SER A 112 3.08 -10.59 -13.94
CA SER A 112 3.05 -9.20 -14.39
C SER A 112 3.33 -8.22 -13.24
N ALA A 113 2.69 -8.41 -12.07
CA ALA A 113 2.92 -7.55 -10.92
C ALA A 113 4.35 -7.63 -10.41
N SER A 114 4.93 -8.85 -10.40
CA SER A 114 6.32 -9.08 -10.03
C SER A 114 7.28 -8.40 -11.00
N GLN A 115 6.99 -8.44 -12.31
CA GLN A 115 7.84 -7.78 -13.31
C GLN A 115 7.77 -6.25 -13.18
N ALA A 116 6.57 -5.69 -13.00
CA ALA A 116 6.40 -4.25 -12.81
C ALA A 116 7.18 -3.72 -11.59
N ILE A 117 7.25 -4.49 -10.50
CA ILE A 117 8.08 -4.13 -9.33
C ILE A 117 9.57 -4.05 -9.73
N LYS A 118 10.06 -5.04 -10.48
CA LYS A 118 11.47 -5.06 -10.95
C LYS A 118 11.77 -3.88 -11.87
N ASP A 119 10.86 -3.58 -12.79
CA ASP A 119 11.04 -2.48 -13.74
C ASP A 119 11.15 -1.13 -13.00
N VAL A 120 10.31 -0.89 -11.98
CA VAL A 120 10.41 0.31 -11.13
C VAL A 120 11.73 0.35 -10.36
N MET A 121 12.20 -0.77 -9.82
CA MET A 121 13.49 -0.84 -9.10
C MET A 121 14.69 -0.59 -10.03
N GLU A 122 14.60 -1.01 -11.29
CA GLU A 122 15.65 -0.85 -12.30
C GLU A 122 15.56 0.48 -13.09
N GLY A 123 14.51 1.28 -12.85
CA GLY A 123 14.28 2.56 -13.53
C GLY A 123 13.90 2.42 -15.01
N LYS A 124 13.18 1.35 -15.36
CA LYS A 124 12.68 1.06 -16.72
C LYS A 124 11.32 1.69 -16.99
#